data_AF-A0A8S3JHP0-F1
#
_entry.id   AF-A0A8S3JHP0-F1
#
_cell.length_a   1.000
_cell.length_b   1.000
_cell.length_c   1.000
_cell.angle_alpha   90.00
_cell.angle_beta   90.00
_cell.angle_gamma   90.00
#
_symmetry.space_group_name_H-M   'P 1'
#
loop_
_entity.id
_entity.type
_entity.pdbx_description
1 polymer ?
#
loop_
_entity_poly.entity_id
_entity_poly.type
_entity_poly.pdbx_seq_one_letter_code
_entity_poly.pdbx_strand_id
1 'polypeptide(L)'
;MNLWRQKIDFNLPGELRPIVEWIYRAEEVLARGLNFDPATLVPDENLQRFTQLHKEHVTIFTEKETIATKFQRLKRDPSIVNQQVAIEHLNSLDERLNIIIVSSDERGHYLDFEQIHWKVQIHFAQLEHLMEILNKKQGNLAQTEQLFQEYKV
;
A
#
# COMPACT_ATOMS: atom_id res chain seq x y z
N MET A 1 3.35 13.04 -13.03
CA MET A 1 4.05 12.00 -13.81
C MET A 1 4.38 12.56 -15.20
N ASN A 2 5.60 12.38 -15.71
CA ASN A 2 6.03 12.95 -16.99
C ASN A 2 5.66 12.02 -18.17
N LEU A 3 4.56 12.31 -18.86
CA LEU A 3 4.01 11.51 -19.97
C LEU A 3 5.01 11.27 -21.12
N TRP A 4 5.97 12.18 -21.33
CA TRP A 4 7.00 12.03 -22.36
C TRP A 4 8.01 10.93 -22.01
N ARG A 5 8.40 10.82 -20.74
CA ARG A 5 9.32 9.77 -20.26
C ARG A 5 8.69 8.39 -20.38
N GLN A 6 7.40 8.30 -20.08
CA GLN A 6 6.62 7.07 -20.23
C GLN A 6 6.59 6.56 -21.68
N LYS A 7 6.45 7.45 -22.65
CA LYS A 7 6.51 7.09 -24.07
C LYS A 7 7.90 6.57 -24.48
N ILE A 8 8.96 7.14 -23.94
CA ILE A 8 10.34 6.69 -24.20
C ILE A 8 10.57 5.31 -23.56
N ASP A 9 10.18 5.12 -22.31
CA ASP A 9 10.38 3.87 -21.59
C ASP A 9 9.56 2.72 -22.21
N PHE A 10 8.36 2.97 -22.72
CA PHE A 10 7.54 1.93 -23.37
C PHE A 10 8.00 1.54 -24.77
N ASN A 11 8.88 2.33 -25.39
CA ASN A 11 9.53 1.94 -26.64
C ASN A 11 10.70 0.98 -26.41
N LEU A 12 11.01 0.64 -25.15
CA LEU A 12 12.06 -0.33 -24.85
C LEU A 12 11.70 -1.72 -25.40
N PRO A 13 12.66 -2.40 -26.03
CA PRO A 13 12.42 -3.65 -26.73
C PRO A 13 12.25 -4.85 -25.78
N GLY A 14 11.53 -5.85 -26.28
CA GLY A 14 11.51 -7.21 -25.71
C GLY A 14 11.10 -7.27 -24.24
N GLU A 15 11.92 -7.95 -23.44
CA GLU A 15 11.61 -8.27 -22.04
C GLU A 15 11.74 -7.09 -21.07
N LEU A 16 12.24 -5.92 -21.51
CA LEU A 16 12.30 -4.71 -20.68
C LEU A 16 10.93 -4.07 -20.52
N ARG A 17 10.04 -4.22 -21.51
CA ARG A 17 8.72 -3.57 -21.49
C ARG A 17 7.85 -3.97 -20.29
N PRO A 18 7.68 -5.26 -19.94
CA PRO A 18 6.92 -5.64 -18.75
C PRO A 18 7.51 -5.09 -17.45
N ILE A 19 8.83 -4.94 -17.37
CA ILE A 19 9.52 -4.38 -16.19
C ILE A 19 9.21 -2.90 -16.07
N VAL A 20 9.28 -2.16 -17.18
CA VAL A 20 8.88 -0.75 -17.23
C VAL A 20 7.41 -0.60 -16.81
N GLU A 21 6.50 -1.39 -17.38
CA GLU A 21 5.08 -1.36 -17.02
C GLU A 21 4.87 -1.63 -15.52
N TRP A 22 5.64 -2.53 -14.92
CA TRP A 22 5.64 -2.74 -13.47
C TRP A 22 6.17 -1.52 -12.70
N ILE A 23 7.31 -0.93 -13.09
CA ILE A 23 7.89 0.27 -12.46
C ILE A 23 6.86 1.41 -12.43
N TYR A 24 6.17 1.68 -13.53
CA TYR A 24 5.16 2.74 -13.58
C TYR A 24 3.98 2.48 -12.63
N ARG A 25 3.49 1.23 -12.56
CA ARG A 25 2.41 0.86 -11.62
C ARG A 25 2.86 1.00 -10.17
N ALA A 26 4.08 0.59 -9.85
CA ALA A 26 4.66 0.71 -8.52
C ALA A 26 4.83 2.18 -8.10
N GLU A 27 5.34 3.03 -8.99
CA GLU A 27 5.45 4.47 -8.76
C GLU A 27 4.09 5.12 -8.52
N GLU A 28 3.07 4.74 -9.29
CA GLU A 28 1.72 5.27 -9.11
C GLU A 28 1.19 4.94 -7.72
N VAL A 29 1.32 3.69 -7.27
CA VAL A 29 0.85 3.27 -5.95
C VAL A 29 1.63 3.94 -4.82
N LEU A 30 2.94 4.13 -4.96
CA LEU A 30 3.75 4.84 -3.97
C LEU A 30 3.45 6.34 -3.93
N ALA A 31 3.18 6.96 -5.09
CA ALA A 31 2.89 8.38 -5.20
C ALA A 31 1.47 8.76 -4.72
N ARG A 32 0.55 7.80 -4.60
CA ARG A 32 -0.78 8.05 -4.01
C ARG A 32 -0.60 8.52 -2.57
N GLY A 33 -0.98 9.77 -2.33
CA GLY A 33 -0.93 10.38 -1.01
C GLY A 33 -1.77 9.59 0.00
N LEU A 34 -1.24 9.49 1.22
CA LEU A 34 -1.92 8.94 2.41
C LEU A 34 -2.49 10.06 3.29
N ASN A 35 -2.50 11.29 2.80
CA ASN A 35 -2.96 12.43 3.58
C ASN A 35 -4.49 12.34 3.68
N PHE A 36 -4.96 11.93 4.86
CA PHE A 36 -6.36 11.92 5.20
C PHE A 36 -6.65 13.05 6.18
N ASP A 37 -7.81 13.68 6.01
CA ASP A 37 -8.29 14.73 6.89
C ASP A 37 -8.72 14.11 8.23
N PRO A 38 -8.05 14.44 9.36
CA PRO A 38 -8.43 13.96 10.69
C PRO A 38 -9.84 14.40 11.13
N ALA A 39 -10.51 15.28 10.39
CA ALA A 39 -11.90 15.66 10.65
C ALA A 39 -12.92 14.69 10.02
N THR A 40 -12.50 13.78 9.13
CA THR A 40 -13.38 12.83 8.42
C THR A 40 -13.34 11.41 8.97
N LEU A 41 -12.95 11.26 10.25
CA LEU A 41 -12.64 10.01 10.92
C LEU A 41 -13.87 9.16 11.24
N VAL A 42 -14.35 8.40 10.26
CA VAL A 42 -15.19 7.22 10.50
C VAL A 42 -14.27 6.00 10.57
N PRO A 43 -14.05 5.39 11.76
CA PRO A 43 -13.05 4.34 11.93
C PRO A 43 -13.22 3.14 10.99
N ASP A 44 -14.47 2.71 10.77
CA ASP A 44 -14.77 1.57 9.89
C ASP A 44 -14.45 1.85 8.41
N GLU A 45 -14.79 3.06 7.92
CA GLU A 45 -14.51 3.46 6.54
C GLU A 45 -13.01 3.57 6.29
N ASN A 46 -12.28 4.14 7.25
CA ASN A 46 -10.82 4.23 7.17
C ASN A 46 -10.18 2.83 7.22
N LEU A 47 -10.64 1.93 8.09
CA LEU A 47 -10.15 0.55 8.12
C LEU A 47 -10.36 -0.15 6.77
N GLN A 48 -11.55 -0.05 6.17
CA GLN A 48 -11.84 -0.63 4.86
C GLN A 48 -10.90 -0.07 3.79
N ARG A 49 -10.69 1.24 3.80
CA ARG A 49 -9.82 1.92 2.84
C ARG A 49 -8.37 1.48 2.98
N PHE A 50 -7.81 1.43 4.19
CA PHE A 50 -6.46 0.95 4.44
C PHE A 50 -6.31 -0.54 4.13
N THR A 51 -7.37 -1.33 4.32
CA THR A 51 -7.40 -2.74 3.90
C THR A 51 -7.26 -2.86 2.38
N GLN A 52 -7.98 -2.04 1.62
CA GLN A 52 -7.89 -2.04 0.16
C GLN A 52 -6.53 -1.55 -0.34
N LEU A 53 -6.00 -0.46 0.22
CA LEU A 53 -4.68 0.06 -0.13
C LEU A 53 -3.57 -0.97 0.15
N HIS A 54 -3.65 -1.66 1.27
CA HIS A 54 -2.71 -2.72 1.61
C HIS A 54 -2.80 -3.91 0.65
N LYS A 55 -4.01 -4.32 0.27
CA LYS A 55 -4.22 -5.38 -0.72
C LYS A 55 -3.60 -5.03 -2.07
N GLU A 56 -3.77 -3.79 -2.53
CA GLU A 56 -3.16 -3.30 -3.77
C GLU A 56 -1.63 -3.28 -3.68
N HIS A 57 -1.09 -2.80 -2.55
CA HIS A 57 0.35 -2.80 -2.29
C HIS A 57 0.93 -4.22 -2.35
N VAL A 58 0.38 -5.16 -1.58
CA VAL A 58 0.82 -6.57 -1.58
C VAL A 58 0.76 -7.17 -2.98
N THR A 59 -0.32 -6.92 -3.73
CA THR A 59 -0.49 -7.47 -5.09
C THR A 59 0.64 -7.05 -6.04
N ILE A 60 1.06 -5.79 -5.98
CA ILE A 60 2.12 -5.26 -6.87
C ILE A 60 3.51 -5.66 -6.37
N PHE A 61 3.74 -5.59 -5.06
CA PHE A 61 5.07 -5.73 -4.48
C PHE A 61 5.45 -7.18 -4.14
N THR A 62 4.54 -8.15 -4.25
CA THR A 62 4.88 -9.58 -4.11
C THR A 62 5.94 -10.04 -5.14
N GLU A 63 5.95 -9.45 -6.33
CA GLU A 63 6.90 -9.82 -7.40
C GLU A 63 8.17 -8.96 -7.47
N LYS A 64 8.36 -8.01 -6.55
CA LYS A 64 9.43 -6.99 -6.63
C LYS A 64 10.85 -7.59 -6.75
N GLU A 65 11.15 -8.66 -6.01
CA GLU A 65 12.45 -9.34 -6.05
C GLU A 65 12.69 -10.10 -7.35
N THR A 66 11.63 -10.69 -7.91
CA THR A 66 11.67 -11.37 -9.19
C THR A 66 11.93 -10.37 -10.32
N ILE A 67 11.23 -9.24 -10.31
CA ILE A 67 11.42 -8.15 -11.26
C ILE A 67 12.83 -7.57 -11.16
N ALA A 68 13.32 -7.34 -9.95
CA ALA A 68 14.66 -6.79 -9.74
C ALA A 68 15.75 -7.71 -10.27
N THR A 69 15.66 -9.01 -9.93
CA THR A 69 16.59 -10.02 -10.44
C THR A 69 16.55 -10.13 -11.95
N LYS A 70 15.35 -10.09 -12.54
CA LYS A 70 15.16 -10.14 -13.99
C LYS A 70 15.79 -8.92 -14.67
N PHE A 71 15.57 -7.72 -14.12
CA PHE A 71 16.15 -6.49 -14.65
C PHE A 71 17.69 -6.52 -14.63
N GLN A 72 18.29 -6.96 -13.51
CA GLN A 72 19.75 -7.08 -13.40
C GLN A 72 20.35 -8.04 -14.43
N ARG A 73 19.65 -9.14 -14.74
CA ARG A 73 20.06 -10.07 -15.81
C ARG A 73 20.01 -9.41 -17.18
N LEU A 74 18.88 -8.76 -17.51
CA LEU A 74 18.68 -8.10 -18.80
C LEU A 74 19.65 -6.93 -19.01
N LYS A 75 19.98 -6.17 -17.96
CA LYS A 75 20.96 -5.07 -18.01
C LYS A 75 22.36 -5.56 -18.42
N ARG A 76 22.70 -6.82 -18.14
CA ARG A 76 23.99 -7.45 -18.49
C ARG A 76 23.93 -8.26 -19.79
N ASP A 77 22.75 -8.38 -20.39
CA ASP A 77 22.54 -9.18 -21.59
C ASP A 77 23.08 -8.43 -22.82
N PRO A 78 24.06 -9.00 -23.55
CA PRO A 78 24.60 -8.39 -24.75
C PRO A 78 23.53 -8.11 -25.82
N SER A 79 22.45 -8.90 -25.88
CA SER A 79 21.36 -8.69 -26.84
C SER A 79 20.59 -7.39 -26.61
N ILE A 80 20.48 -6.94 -25.35
CA ILE A 80 19.85 -5.67 -24.98
C ILE A 80 20.81 -4.50 -25.23
N VAL A 81 22.09 -4.67 -24.87
CA VAL A 81 23.14 -3.67 -25.14
C VAL A 81 23.30 -3.44 -26.66
N ASN A 82 23.20 -4.50 -27.45
CA ASN A 82 23.29 -4.44 -28.91
C ASN A 82 22.04 -3.83 -29.58
N GLN A 83 20.91 -3.72 -28.86
CA GLN A 83 19.70 -3.05 -29.35
C GLN A 83 19.76 -1.52 -29.24
N GLN A 84 20.95 -0.95 -29.00
CA GLN A 84 21.19 0.50 -28.89
C GLN A 84 20.38 1.18 -27.78
N VAL A 85 19.99 0.44 -26.74
CA VAL A 85 19.43 1.08 -25.54
C VAL A 85 20.56 1.85 -24.85
N ALA A 86 20.35 3.15 -24.67
CA ALA A 86 21.33 4.00 -24.00
C ALA A 86 21.60 3.49 -22.57
N ILE A 87 22.87 3.37 -22.21
CA ILE A 87 23.29 2.88 -20.88
C ILE A 87 22.73 3.79 -19.78
N GLU A 88 22.65 5.10 -20.06
CA GLU A 88 22.06 6.11 -19.19
C GLU A 88 20.58 5.81 -18.90
N HIS A 89 19.84 5.31 -19.89
CA HIS A 89 18.44 4.96 -19.75
C HIS A 89 18.27 3.73 -18.85
N LEU A 90 19.11 2.70 -19.04
CA LEU A 90 19.13 1.52 -18.16
C LEU A 90 19.52 1.88 -16.73
N ASN A 91 20.51 2.75 -16.54
CA ASN A 91 20.89 3.24 -15.22
C ASN A 91 19.76 4.04 -14.55
N SER A 92 19.03 4.84 -15.33
CA SER A 92 17.87 5.58 -14.83
C SER A 92 16.74 4.67 -14.36
N LEU A 93 16.49 3.55 -15.05
CA LEU A 93 15.53 2.53 -14.62
C LEU A 93 16.00 1.79 -13.37
N ASP A 94 17.29 1.50 -13.27
CA ASP A 94 17.91 0.85 -12.12
C ASP A 94 17.77 1.69 -10.84
N GLU A 95 18.03 2.99 -10.95
CA GLU A 95 17.86 3.94 -9.84
C GLU A 95 16.40 3.98 -9.36
N ARG A 96 15.44 4.07 -10.29
CA ARG A 96 14.01 4.06 -9.96
C ARG A 96 13.60 2.76 -9.28
N LEU A 97 14.05 1.63 -9.81
CA LEU A 97 13.75 0.32 -9.24
C LEU A 97 14.28 0.24 -7.78
N ASN A 98 15.49 0.71 -7.52
CA ASN A 98 16.05 0.74 -6.16
C ASN A 98 15.23 1.64 -5.23
N ILE A 99 14.83 2.84 -5.68
CA ILE A 99 13.96 3.73 -4.90
C ILE A 99 12.63 3.05 -4.58
N ILE A 100 12.02 2.39 -5.56
CA ILE A 100 10.74 1.68 -5.41
C ILE A 100 10.87 0.56 -4.39
N ILE A 101 11.94 -0.25 -4.44
CA ILE A 101 12.14 -1.36 -3.52
C ILE A 101 12.22 -0.84 -2.09
N VAL A 102 13.07 0.15 -1.82
CA VAL A 102 13.22 0.74 -0.48
C VAL A 102 11.92 1.37 0.00
N SER A 103 11.30 2.19 -0.84
CA SER A 103 10.05 2.89 -0.49
C SER A 103 8.87 1.94 -0.30
N SER A 104 8.88 0.78 -0.98
CA SER A 104 7.81 -0.22 -0.86
C SER A 104 7.75 -0.82 0.54
N ASP A 105 8.89 -1.06 1.18
CA ASP A 105 8.96 -1.63 2.53
C ASP A 105 8.44 -0.63 3.57
N GLU A 106 8.92 0.61 3.52
CA GLU A 106 8.44 1.69 4.38
C GLU A 106 6.93 1.88 4.24
N ARG A 107 6.42 1.87 3.00
CA ARG A 107 5.00 1.99 2.72
C ARG A 107 4.20 0.80 3.26
N GLY A 108 4.73 -0.42 3.13
CA GLY A 108 4.09 -1.63 3.66
C GLY A 108 3.91 -1.55 5.17
N HIS A 109 4.99 -1.23 5.89
CA HIS A 109 4.96 -1.07 7.34
C HIS A 109 3.99 0.02 7.81
N TYR A 110 3.92 1.14 7.09
CA TYR A 110 2.95 2.19 7.40
C TYR A 110 1.50 1.71 7.23
N LEU A 111 1.20 0.99 6.13
CA LEU A 111 -0.14 0.46 5.90
C LEU A 111 -0.54 -0.60 6.96
N ASP A 112 0.40 -1.45 7.37
CA ASP A 112 0.20 -2.40 8.48
C ASP A 112 -0.14 -1.68 9.78
N PHE A 113 0.64 -0.64 10.11
CA PHE A 113 0.42 0.18 11.29
C PHE A 113 -0.98 0.81 11.27
N GLU A 114 -1.36 1.44 10.16
CA GLU A 114 -2.66 2.10 10.03
C GLU A 114 -3.84 1.11 10.17
N GLN A 115 -3.73 -0.10 9.61
CA GLN A 115 -4.78 -1.11 9.81
C GLN A 115 -4.96 -1.48 11.29
N ILE A 116 -3.85 -1.65 12.03
CA ILE A 116 -3.91 -1.95 13.45
C ILE A 116 -4.47 -0.73 14.21
N HIS A 117 -4.00 0.47 13.87
CA HIS A 117 -4.48 1.72 14.44
C HIS A 117 -6.01 1.84 14.33
N TRP A 118 -6.57 1.67 13.12
CA TRP A 118 -8.01 1.80 12.91
C TRP A 118 -8.83 0.70 13.60
N LYS A 119 -8.31 -0.53 13.67
CA LYS A 119 -8.94 -1.60 14.47
C LYS A 119 -9.04 -1.21 15.95
N VAL A 120 -7.98 -0.63 16.50
CA VAL A 120 -7.94 -0.15 17.89
C VAL A 120 -8.91 1.03 18.08
N GLN A 121 -8.99 1.97 17.14
CA GLN A 121 -9.95 3.08 17.19
C GLN A 121 -11.40 2.61 17.22
N ILE A 122 -11.76 1.58 16.45
CA ILE A 122 -13.09 0.96 16.49
C ILE A 122 -13.40 0.44 17.90
N HIS A 123 -12.45 -0.25 18.54
CA HIS A 123 -12.65 -0.75 19.90
C HIS A 123 -12.80 0.39 20.93
N PHE A 124 -12.04 1.48 20.79
CA PHE A 124 -12.23 2.65 21.65
C PHE A 124 -13.62 3.26 21.50
N ALA A 125 -14.09 3.46 20.26
CA ALA A 125 -15.44 3.98 20.01
C ALA A 125 -16.53 3.07 20.60
N GLN A 126 -16.37 1.75 20.49
CA GLN A 126 -17.29 0.78 21.09
C GLN A 126 -17.29 0.84 22.63
N LEU A 127 -16.12 0.98 23.23
CA LEU A 127 -15.97 1.10 24.70
C LEU A 127 -16.55 2.42 25.22
N GLU A 128 -16.31 3.54 24.53
CA GLU A 128 -16.90 4.83 24.86
C GLU A 128 -18.43 4.76 24.81
N HIS A 129 -18.99 4.17 23.74
CA HIS A 129 -20.42 3.95 23.63
C HIS A 129 -20.97 3.09 24.77
N LEU A 130 -20.27 2.00 25.13
CA LEU A 130 -20.65 1.14 26.24
C LEU A 130 -20.63 1.91 27.57
N MET A 131 -19.59 2.71 27.85
CA MET A 131 -19.51 3.53 29.05
C MET A 131 -20.67 4.52 29.14
N GLU A 132 -21.03 5.17 28.03
CA GLU A 132 -22.20 6.05 27.99
C GLU A 132 -23.50 5.31 28.30
N ILE A 133 -23.69 4.12 27.74
CA ILE A 133 -24.87 3.29 28.02
C ILE A 133 -24.92 2.91 29.50
N LEU A 134 -23.80 2.41 30.05
CA LEU A 134 -23.70 2.01 31.46
C LEU A 134 -23.97 3.20 32.38
N ASN A 135 -23.40 4.37 32.10
CA ASN A 135 -23.65 5.60 32.87
C ASN A 135 -25.12 6.04 32.84
N LYS A 136 -25.85 5.77 31.74
CA LYS A 136 -27.29 6.09 31.62
C LYS A 136 -28.20 5.01 32.23
N LYS A 137 -27.74 3.75 32.35
CA LYS A 137 -28.57 2.57 32.68
C LYS A 137 -28.25 1.88 34.01
N GLN A 138 -27.48 2.51 34.91
CA GLN A 138 -27.29 2.01 36.29
C GLN A 138 -28.62 2.01 37.07
N GLY A 139 -29.44 0.97 36.89
CA GLY A 139 -30.70 0.81 37.61
C GLY A 139 -31.42 -0.52 37.42
N ASN A 140 -31.18 -1.30 36.35
CA ASN A 140 -31.91 -2.55 36.12
C ASN A 140 -30.97 -3.72 35.75
N LEU A 141 -30.91 -4.72 36.65
CA LEU A 141 -30.08 -5.94 36.54
C LEU A 141 -30.28 -6.69 35.21
N ALA A 142 -31.53 -6.80 34.73
CA ALA A 142 -31.83 -7.52 33.49
C ALA A 142 -31.22 -6.84 32.24
N GLN A 143 -31.11 -5.52 32.26
CA GLN A 143 -30.49 -4.76 31.16
C GLN A 143 -28.97 -4.86 31.21
N THR A 144 -28.39 -4.90 32.40
CA THR A 144 -26.95 -5.15 32.60
C THR A 144 -26.58 -6.55 32.11
N GLU A 145 -27.40 -7.56 32.39
CA GLU A 145 -27.19 -8.94 31.93
C GLU A 145 -27.26 -9.05 30.39
N GLN A 146 -28.20 -8.34 29.76
CA GLN A 146 -28.32 -8.33 28.29
C GLN A 146 -27.13 -7.64 27.62
N LEU A 147 -26.69 -6.49 28.15
CA LEU A 147 -25.47 -5.81 27.69
C LEU A 147 -24.23 -6.69 27.88
N PHE A 148 -24.14 -7.43 28.99
CA PHE A 148 -23.04 -8.37 29.21
C PHE A 148 -23.00 -9.46 28.13
N GLN A 149 -24.15 -10.00 27.71
CA GLN A 149 -24.19 -11.02 26.66
C GLN A 149 -23.92 -10.47 25.26
N GLU A 150 -24.35 -9.25 24.94
CA GLU A 150 -24.11 -8.61 23.63
C GLU A 150 -22.63 -8.28 23.38
N TYR A 151 -21.85 -8.07 24.44
CA TYR A 151 -20.43 -7.69 24.37
C TYR A 151 -19.45 -8.81 24.75
N LYS A 152 -19.95 -10.00 25.12
CA LYS A 152 -19.13 -11.17 25.40
C LYS A 152 -18.74 -11.84 24.08
N VAL A 153 -17.51 -11.57 23.62
CA VAL A 153 -16.86 -12.23 22.48
C VAL A 153 -16.73 -13.74 22.72
#